data_AF-A0A9Q9SMV8-F1
#
_entry.id   AF-A0A9Q9SMV8-F1
#
_cell.length_a   1.000
_cell.length_b   1.000
_cell.length_c   1.000
_cell.angle_alpha   90.00
_cell.angle_beta   90.00
_cell.angle_gamma   90.00
#
_symmetry.space_group_name_H-M   'P 1'
#
loop_
_entity.id
_entity.type
_entity.pdbx_description
1 polymer ?
#
loop_
_entity_poly.entity_id
_entity_poly.type
_entity_poly.pdbx_seq_one_letter_code
_entity_poly.pdbx_strand_id
1 'polypeptide(L)'
;MTGTAWDRLEAFAREELGRPLFGGPLKLSRSSRMEEDLRVTEIDAIEFIDKWRETFGIDVEHFPYRRYIGPDTLDMVRTFVGLLSSKYRAPELVPLTLGMLEEAMRIGRWDTDAIERFAWEATRDE
;
A
#
# COMPACT_ATOMS: atom_id res chain seq x y z
N MET A 1 -23.10 -0.31 8.96
CA MET A 1 -22.32 -1.13 9.90
C MET A 1 -21.12 -0.30 10.34
N THR A 2 -21.01 0.06 11.62
CA THR A 2 -19.86 0.81 12.15
C THR A 2 -18.74 -0.15 12.52
N GLY A 3 -18.03 -0.67 11.51
CA GLY A 3 -16.78 -1.41 11.71
C GLY A 3 -15.66 -0.49 12.15
N THR A 4 -14.60 -1.09 12.73
CA THR A 4 -13.33 -0.42 13.04
C THR A 4 -12.68 0.18 11.78
N ALA A 5 -11.67 1.04 11.93
CA ALA A 5 -10.94 1.59 10.77
C ALA A 5 -10.40 0.46 9.87
N TRP A 6 -9.87 -0.60 10.48
CA TRP A 6 -9.46 -1.82 9.79
C TRP A 6 -10.59 -2.49 9.01
N ASP A 7 -11.74 -2.74 9.62
CA ASP A 7 -12.83 -3.46 8.93
C ASP A 7 -13.30 -2.71 7.68
N ARG A 8 -13.27 -1.36 7.72
CA ARG A 8 -13.61 -0.51 6.59
C ARG A 8 -12.53 -0.53 5.52
N LEU A 9 -11.25 -0.42 5.92
CA LEU A 9 -10.13 -0.51 5.00
C LEU A 9 -10.05 -1.87 4.33
N GLU A 10 -10.26 -2.95 5.08
CA GLU A 10 -10.23 -4.31 4.57
C GLU A 10 -11.34 -4.53 3.54
N ALA A 11 -12.57 -4.08 3.84
CA ALA A 11 -13.68 -4.16 2.90
C ALA A 11 -13.40 -3.40 1.61
N PHE A 12 -12.91 -2.15 1.72
CA PHE A 12 -12.51 -1.33 0.59
C PHE A 12 -11.38 -2.00 -0.22
N ALA A 13 -10.34 -2.49 0.44
CA ALA A 13 -9.22 -3.14 -0.24
C ALA A 13 -9.63 -4.41 -0.97
N ARG A 14 -10.58 -5.19 -0.42
CA ARG A 14 -11.14 -6.36 -1.11
C ARG A 14 -11.98 -6.00 -2.34
N GLU A 15 -12.61 -4.84 -2.34
CA GLU A 15 -13.41 -4.35 -3.45
C GLU A 15 -12.50 -3.83 -4.58
N GLU A 16 -11.56 -2.95 -4.25
CA GLU A 16 -10.68 -2.30 -5.23
C GLU A 16 -9.61 -3.24 -5.82
N LEU A 17 -9.02 -4.12 -5.00
CA LEU A 17 -7.99 -5.06 -5.48
C LEU A 17 -8.60 -6.33 -6.10
N GLY A 18 -9.92 -6.46 -6.03
CA GLY A 18 -10.67 -7.59 -6.56
C GLY A 18 -10.39 -8.92 -5.85
N ARG A 19 -10.98 -9.98 -6.41
CA ARG A 19 -10.64 -11.37 -6.05
C ARG A 19 -9.56 -11.84 -7.02
N PRO A 20 -8.42 -12.35 -6.56
CA PRO A 20 -7.42 -12.88 -7.47
C PRO A 20 -8.06 -14.00 -8.30
N LEU A 21 -8.01 -13.88 -9.63
CA LEU A 21 -8.63 -14.83 -10.58
C LEU A 21 -8.14 -16.27 -10.34
N PHE A 22 -6.95 -16.42 -9.74
CA PHE A 22 -6.37 -17.67 -9.28
C PHE A 22 -5.77 -17.44 -7.88
N GLY A 23 -6.48 -17.78 -6.79
CA GLY A 23 -5.87 -17.64 -5.45
C GLY A 23 -6.74 -17.61 -4.19
N GLY A 24 -8.06 -17.83 -4.27
CA GLY A 24 -8.92 -17.75 -3.09
C GLY A 24 -9.04 -16.31 -2.53
N PRO A 25 -9.64 -16.11 -1.35
CA PRO A 25 -9.77 -14.77 -0.78
C PRO A 25 -8.39 -14.17 -0.49
N LEU A 26 -8.14 -12.94 -0.98
CA LEU A 26 -6.93 -12.17 -0.68
C LEU A 26 -6.75 -12.13 0.85
N LYS A 27 -5.65 -12.67 1.36
CA LYS A 27 -5.35 -12.60 2.80
C LYS A 27 -4.77 -11.22 3.09
N LEU A 28 -5.64 -10.33 3.56
CA LEU A 28 -5.27 -8.99 3.98
C LEU A 28 -4.87 -8.98 5.45
N SER A 29 -3.75 -8.34 5.75
CA SER A 29 -3.25 -8.03 7.08
C SER A 29 -2.74 -6.60 7.12
N ARG A 30 -2.56 -6.03 8.31
CA ARG A 30 -1.97 -4.70 8.48
C ARG A 30 -0.54 -4.62 7.93
N SER A 31 0.19 -5.72 8.01
CA SER A 31 1.53 -5.86 7.44
C SER A 31 1.55 -6.09 5.93
N SER A 32 0.39 -6.27 5.27
CA SER A 32 0.33 -6.47 3.83
C SER A 32 0.84 -5.25 3.08
N ARG A 33 1.86 -5.46 2.25
CA ARG A 33 2.52 -4.44 1.43
C ARG A 33 1.87 -4.36 0.06
N MET A 34 1.56 -3.15 -0.41
CA MET A 34 0.79 -2.93 -1.64
C MET A 34 1.45 -3.56 -2.87
N GLU A 35 2.73 -3.29 -3.12
CA GLU A 35 3.42 -3.86 -4.28
C GLU A 35 3.82 -5.34 -4.09
N GLU A 36 4.41 -5.67 -2.93
CA GLU A 36 5.05 -6.98 -2.74
C GLU A 36 4.07 -8.11 -2.41
N ASP A 37 3.06 -7.85 -1.58
CA ASP A 37 2.14 -8.88 -1.10
C ASP A 37 0.82 -8.83 -1.88
N LEU A 38 0.35 -7.63 -2.20
CA LEU A 38 -0.91 -7.43 -2.92
C LEU A 38 -0.73 -7.35 -4.45
N ARG A 39 0.52 -7.28 -4.93
CA ARG A 39 0.89 -7.24 -6.37
C ARG A 39 0.22 -6.10 -7.12
N VAL A 40 -0.03 -4.99 -6.43
CA VAL A 40 -0.59 -3.77 -7.00
C VAL A 40 0.50 -3.08 -7.80
N THR A 41 0.22 -2.72 -9.05
CA THR A 41 1.18 -1.96 -9.87
C THR A 41 1.24 -0.50 -9.40
N GLU A 42 2.26 0.26 -9.80
CA GLU A 42 2.36 1.69 -9.46
C GLU A 42 1.10 2.49 -9.84
N ILE A 43 0.58 2.29 -11.06
CA ILE A 43 -0.63 2.99 -11.53
C ILE A 43 -1.82 2.60 -10.67
N ASP A 44 -1.97 1.31 -10.40
CA ASP A 44 -3.06 0.80 -9.57
C ASP A 44 -2.93 1.30 -8.11
N ALA A 45 -1.70 1.47 -7.60
CA ALA A 45 -1.44 1.96 -6.26
C ALA A 45 -1.80 3.43 -6.14
N ILE A 46 -1.46 4.25 -7.14
CA ILE A 46 -1.87 5.66 -7.20
C ILE A 46 -3.40 5.76 -7.23
N GLU A 47 -4.07 5.00 -8.12
CA GLU A 47 -5.53 4.99 -8.22
C GLU A 47 -6.18 4.52 -6.91
N PHE A 48 -5.62 3.48 -6.28
CA PHE A 48 -6.11 2.97 -5.00
C PHE A 48 -6.02 4.03 -3.91
N ILE A 49 -4.90 4.74 -3.80
CA ILE A 49 -4.70 5.80 -2.79
C ILE A 49 -5.64 6.98 -3.05
N ASP A 50 -5.85 7.35 -4.31
CA ASP A 50 -6.78 8.42 -4.69
C ASP A 50 -8.23 8.06 -4.37
N LYS A 51 -8.67 6.83 -4.61
CA LYS A 51 -10.00 6.36 -4.20
C LYS A 51 -10.12 6.22 -2.69
N TRP A 52 -9.07 5.74 -2.02
CA TRP A 52 -9.04 5.57 -0.57
C TRP A 52 -9.22 6.92 0.15
N ARG A 53 -8.45 7.94 -0.23
CA ARG A 53 -8.59 9.29 0.36
C ARG A 53 -9.99 9.87 0.13
N GLU A 54 -10.58 9.65 -1.04
CA GLU A 54 -11.90 10.19 -1.41
C GLU A 54 -13.02 9.47 -0.64
N THR A 55 -12.90 8.15 -0.51
CA THR A 55 -13.86 7.31 0.19
C THR A 55 -13.90 7.61 1.69
N PHE A 56 -12.73 7.82 2.29
CA PHE A 56 -12.62 8.01 3.74
C PHE A 56 -12.43 9.46 4.18
N GLY A 57 -12.32 10.40 3.24
CA GLY A 57 -12.14 11.83 3.52
C GLY A 57 -10.82 12.13 4.22
N ILE A 58 -9.74 11.45 3.84
CA ILE A 58 -8.43 11.61 4.47
C ILE A 58 -7.68 12.75 3.80
N ASP A 59 -7.16 13.67 4.61
CA ASP A 59 -6.28 14.71 4.10
C ASP A 59 -4.92 14.12 3.70
N VAL A 60 -4.60 14.21 2.42
CA VAL A 60 -3.38 13.67 1.82
C VAL A 60 -2.65 14.72 0.96
N GLU A 61 -2.84 16.00 1.24
CA GLU A 61 -2.30 17.12 0.44
C GLU A 61 -0.78 17.00 0.15
N HIS A 62 -0.04 16.34 1.04
CA HIS A 62 1.41 16.14 0.92
C HIS A 62 1.83 14.67 0.92
N PHE A 63 0.99 13.77 0.42
CA PHE A 63 1.34 12.35 0.32
C PHE A 63 2.59 12.15 -0.56
N PRO A 64 3.67 11.56 -0.03
CA PRO A 64 4.92 11.46 -0.77
C PRO A 64 4.92 10.24 -1.69
N TYR A 65 4.22 10.30 -2.82
CA TYR A 65 4.13 9.16 -3.75
C TYR A 65 5.51 8.57 -4.10
N ARG A 66 6.51 9.40 -4.38
CA ARG A 66 7.90 8.95 -4.68
C ARG A 66 8.63 8.23 -3.54
N ARG A 67 8.12 8.32 -2.30
CA ARG A 67 8.68 7.65 -1.11
C ARG A 67 8.23 6.18 -1.04
N TYR A 68 7.03 5.92 -1.53
CA TYR A 68 6.29 4.67 -1.34
C TYR A 68 6.08 3.89 -2.64
N ILE A 69 5.97 4.60 -3.76
CA ILE A 69 5.66 4.08 -5.09
C ILE A 69 6.83 4.48 -5.99
N GLY A 70 7.57 3.47 -6.46
CA GLY A 70 8.78 3.65 -7.25
C GLY A 70 8.47 4.04 -8.70
N PRO A 71 9.32 4.85 -9.37
CA PRO A 71 9.05 5.38 -10.71
C PRO A 71 9.11 4.36 -11.89
N ASP A 72 9.29 3.06 -11.63
CA ASP A 72 9.77 2.09 -12.64
C ASP A 72 9.09 0.71 -12.60
N THR A 73 7.88 0.55 -12.05
CA THR A 73 7.28 -0.81 -12.00
C THR A 73 6.66 -1.28 -13.32
N LEU A 74 6.32 -0.37 -14.24
CA LEU A 74 5.83 -0.71 -15.58
C LEU A 74 6.89 -1.37 -16.48
N ASP A 75 8.18 -1.01 -16.32
CA ASP A 75 9.25 -1.66 -17.08
C ASP A 75 9.59 -3.06 -16.53
N MET A 76 9.36 -3.29 -15.23
CA MET A 76 9.67 -4.58 -14.60
C MET A 76 8.75 -5.72 -15.07
N VAL A 77 7.46 -5.46 -15.31
CA VAL A 77 6.53 -6.51 -15.80
C VAL A 77 6.86 -7.02 -17.20
N ARG A 78 7.59 -6.24 -18.02
CA ARG A 78 8.12 -6.74 -19.32
C ARG A 78 9.42 -7.54 -19.19
N THR A 79 10.15 -7.42 -18.08
CA THR A 79 11.45 -8.08 -17.89
C THR A 79 11.37 -9.37 -17.07
N PHE A 80 10.28 -9.62 -16.33
CA PHE A 80 10.12 -10.84 -15.50
C PHE A 80 9.95 -12.18 -16.27
N VAL A 81 10.24 -12.23 -17.57
CA VAL A 81 10.43 -13.50 -18.31
C VAL A 81 11.90 -13.93 -18.31
N GLY A 82 12.85 -13.09 -17.85
CA GLY A 82 14.25 -13.50 -17.77
C GLY A 82 15.08 -12.66 -16.83
N LEU A 83 15.79 -13.36 -15.95
CA LEU A 83 17.00 -12.92 -15.25
C LEU A 83 16.79 -12.22 -13.89
N LEU A 84 16.93 -13.05 -12.85
CA LEU A 84 17.72 -12.67 -11.69
C LEU A 84 19.08 -12.12 -12.18
N SER A 85 19.28 -10.80 -12.15
CA SER A 85 20.57 -10.11 -11.87
C SER A 85 20.54 -8.66 -12.35
N SER A 86 20.84 -7.74 -11.43
CA SER A 86 21.75 -6.60 -11.61
C SER A 86 21.20 -5.28 -11.03
N LYS A 87 21.77 -4.90 -9.89
CA LYS A 87 22.17 -3.53 -9.51
C LYS A 87 21.39 -2.38 -10.17
N TYR A 88 20.15 -2.21 -9.74
CA TYR A 88 19.54 -0.88 -9.71
C TYR A 88 19.53 -0.46 -8.25
N ARG A 89 20.34 0.55 -7.87
CA ARG A 89 20.14 1.25 -6.60
C ARG A 89 18.96 2.19 -6.80
N ALA A 90 17.76 1.62 -6.84
CA ALA A 90 16.55 2.38 -6.59
C ALA A 90 16.73 3.07 -5.22
N PRO A 91 16.21 4.30 -5.03
CA PRO A 91 16.09 4.86 -3.69
C PRO A 91 15.41 3.82 -2.79
N GLU A 92 15.79 3.77 -1.53
CA GLU A 92 15.27 2.80 -0.55
C GLU A 92 13.77 3.12 -0.31
N LEU A 93 12.91 2.61 -1.21
CA LEU A 93 11.46 2.76 -1.12
C LEU A 93 11.02 2.13 0.19
N VAL A 94 10.21 2.87 0.96
CA VAL A 94 9.57 2.25 2.11
C VAL A 94 8.32 1.54 1.62
N PRO A 95 8.12 0.26 1.96
CA PRO A 95 6.94 -0.47 1.54
C PRO A 95 5.71 0.15 2.19
N LEU A 96 4.74 0.55 1.36
CA LEU A 96 3.45 1.05 1.82
C LEU A 96 2.57 -0.12 2.26
N THR A 97 2.13 -0.09 3.51
CA THR A 97 1.33 -1.17 4.11
C THR A 97 -0.11 -0.74 4.36
N LEU A 98 -1.03 -1.70 4.45
CA LEU A 98 -2.41 -1.41 4.86
C LEU A 98 -2.51 -0.85 6.28
N GLY A 99 -1.60 -1.21 7.19
CA GLY A 99 -1.54 -0.66 8.54
C GLY A 99 -1.24 0.84 8.56
N MET A 100 -0.37 1.31 7.66
CA MET A 100 -0.11 2.75 7.49
C MET A 100 -1.37 3.50 7.03
N LEU A 101 -2.13 2.92 6.10
CA LEU A 101 -3.40 3.51 5.64
C LEU A 101 -4.46 3.50 6.75
N GLU A 102 -4.55 2.42 7.54
CA GLU A 102 -5.44 2.36 8.69
C GLU A 102 -5.13 3.47 9.69
N GLU A 103 -3.85 3.69 9.99
CA GLU A 103 -3.45 4.71 10.95
C GLU A 103 -3.77 6.12 10.44
N ALA A 104 -3.56 6.40 9.15
CA ALA A 104 -3.99 7.65 8.55
C ALA A 104 -5.52 7.82 8.59
N MET A 105 -6.31 6.73 8.47
CA MET A 105 -7.76 6.78 8.69
C MET A 105 -8.15 7.10 10.13
N ARG A 106 -7.37 6.65 11.12
CA ARG A 106 -7.61 6.95 12.53
C ARG A 106 -7.31 8.40 12.88
N ILE A 107 -6.25 8.95 12.29
CA ILE A 107 -5.82 10.34 12.50
C ILE A 107 -6.66 11.30 11.66
N GLY A 108 -7.17 10.86 10.50
CA GLY A 108 -7.92 11.66 9.53
C GLY A 108 -7.04 12.43 8.53
N ARG A 109 -5.72 12.22 8.57
CA ARG A 109 -4.75 12.83 7.66
C ARG A 109 -3.52 11.94 7.50
N TRP A 110 -2.77 12.18 6.43
CA TRP A 110 -1.46 11.59 6.22
C TRP A 110 -0.36 12.44 6.87
N ASP A 111 0.37 11.83 7.81
CA ASP A 111 1.55 12.42 8.45
C ASP A 111 2.72 11.44 8.29
N THR A 112 3.54 11.64 7.26
CA THR A 112 4.62 10.72 6.84
C THR A 112 5.50 10.29 8.01
N ASP A 113 5.94 11.23 8.85
CA ASP A 113 6.85 10.93 9.96
C ASP A 113 6.16 10.12 11.07
N ALA A 114 4.91 10.46 11.39
CA ALA A 114 4.13 9.73 12.39
C ALA A 114 3.79 8.31 11.90
N ILE A 115 3.39 8.18 10.64
CA ILE A 115 3.00 6.92 10.02
C ILE A 115 4.20 5.98 9.83
N GLU A 116 5.34 6.47 9.36
CA GLU A 116 6.55 5.65 9.23
C GLU A 116 7.06 5.21 10.61
N ARG A 117 6.98 6.06 11.63
CA ARG A 117 7.32 5.68 13.01
C ARG A 117 6.39 4.57 13.53
N PHE A 118 5.09 4.72 13.35
CA PHE A 118 4.11 3.70 13.72
C PHE A 118 4.41 2.36 13.04
N ALA A 119 4.69 2.37 11.74
CA ALA A 119 5.01 1.15 11.01
C ALA A 119 6.33 0.50 11.50
N TRP A 120 7.35 1.31 11.78
CA TRP A 120 8.62 0.82 12.30
C TRP A 120 8.47 0.18 13.69
N GLU A 121 7.64 0.75 14.54
CA GLU A 121 7.29 0.18 15.85
C GLU A 121 6.54 -1.14 15.68
N ALA A 122 5.53 -1.18 14.80
CA ALA A 122 4.77 -2.41 14.52
C ALA A 122 5.66 -3.58 14.03
N THR A 123 6.67 -3.31 13.20
CA THR A 123 7.61 -4.34 12.73
C THR A 123 8.60 -4.85 13.78
N ARG A 124 8.76 -4.16 14.92
CA ARG A 124 9.64 -4.58 16.02
C ARG A 124 8.97 -5.53 17.00
N ASP A 125 7.65 -5.52 17.01
CA ASP A 125 6.83 -6.30 17.94
C ASP A 125 6.35 -7.64 17.33
N GLU A 126 6.70 -7.93 16.07
CA GLU A 126 6.49 -9.22 15.37
C GLU A 126 7.70 -10.17 15.49
#